data_AF-A0A3E0PAE1-F1
#
_entry.id   AF-A0A3E0PAE1-F1
#
_cell.length_a   1.000
_cell.length_b   1.000
_cell.length_c   1.000
_cell.angle_alpha   90.00
_cell.angle_beta   90.00
_cell.angle_gamma   90.00
#
_symmetry.space_group_name_H-M   'P 1'
#
loop_
_entity.id
_entity.type
_entity.pdbx_description
1 polymer ?
#
loop_
_entity_poly.entity_id
_entity_poly.type
_entity_poly.pdbx_seq_one_letter_code
_entity_poly.pdbx_strand_id
1 'polypeptide(L)'
;MANKSRADVRRSVHTRIRKKVKGTTERPRLAIYRSTNHIYAQIIDDVSGKTLASASTLEKAFKGKTGGNVGAAEAIGKMIAERAKGAGVEEVVFDRGGYVYHGRVKALIDASREAGLNKNGGNGAAAKKSDAKAEAPAEEKAEAPKKAKKKTKAEAPKKEKKAKKEEKAEAEETPAEESAKSEEE
;
A
#
# COMPACT_ATOMS: atom_id res chain seq x y z
N MET A 1 20.31 -36.77 -20.42
CA MET A 1 19.71 -35.43 -20.62
C MET A 1 20.01 -34.60 -19.39
N ALA A 2 20.67 -33.44 -19.52
CA ALA A 2 20.93 -32.58 -18.37
C ALA A 2 19.60 -32.02 -17.83
N ASN A 3 19.38 -32.13 -16.52
CA ASN A 3 18.21 -31.55 -15.86
C ASN A 3 18.31 -30.01 -15.97
N LYS A 4 17.34 -29.39 -16.66
CA LYS A 4 17.28 -27.93 -16.76
C LYS A 4 17.11 -27.32 -15.37
N SER A 5 17.78 -26.19 -15.11
CA SER A 5 17.64 -25.52 -13.82
C SER A 5 16.19 -25.06 -13.62
N ARG A 6 15.73 -25.00 -12.37
CA ARG A 6 14.39 -24.48 -12.04
C ARG A 6 14.19 -23.05 -12.54
N ALA A 7 15.27 -22.26 -12.59
CA ALA A 7 15.26 -20.90 -13.11
C ALA A 7 15.04 -20.86 -14.63
N ASP A 8 15.65 -21.77 -15.38
CA ASP A 8 15.49 -21.86 -16.84
C ASP A 8 14.08 -22.32 -17.21
N VAL A 9 13.56 -23.33 -16.50
CA VAL A 9 12.18 -23.78 -16.68
C VAL A 9 11.22 -22.62 -16.42
N ARG A 10 11.39 -21.89 -15.32
CA ARG A 10 10.58 -20.69 -15.02
C ARG A 10 10.69 -19.66 -16.15
N ARG A 11 11.90 -19.34 -16.61
CA ARG A 11 12.14 -18.33 -17.67
C ARG A 11 11.43 -18.72 -18.97
N SER A 12 11.43 -20.00 -19.34
CA SER A 12 10.73 -20.50 -20.52
C SER A 12 9.20 -20.39 -20.41
N VAL A 13 8.63 -20.66 -19.24
CA VAL A 13 7.18 -20.51 -18.98
C VAL A 13 6.81 -19.03 -18.94
N HIS A 14 7.65 -18.22 -18.31
CA HIS A 14 7.47 -16.78 -18.16
C HIS A 14 7.42 -16.06 -19.50
N THR A 15 8.39 -16.34 -20.38
CA THR A 15 8.41 -15.80 -21.75
C THR A 15 7.19 -16.24 -22.55
N ARG A 16 6.74 -17.50 -22.40
CA ARG A 16 5.51 -18.00 -23.04
C ARG A 16 4.26 -17.24 -22.59
N ILE A 17 4.12 -16.96 -21.29
CA ILE A 17 2.99 -16.19 -20.74
C ILE A 17 2.99 -14.76 -21.30
N ARG A 18 4.15 -14.12 -21.34
CA ARG A 18 4.32 -12.74 -21.85
C ARG A 18 4.11 -12.58 -23.36
N LYS A 19 4.01 -13.67 -24.12
CA LYS A 19 3.52 -13.60 -25.51
C LYS A 19 2.05 -13.17 -25.57
N LYS A 20 1.26 -13.53 -24.56
CA LYS A 20 -0.18 -13.23 -24.47
C LYS A 20 -0.47 -12.05 -23.54
N VAL A 21 0.25 -11.96 -22.42
CA VAL A 21 0.09 -10.91 -21.42
C VAL A 21 1.04 -9.77 -21.73
N LYS A 22 0.49 -8.60 -22.10
CA LYS A 22 1.23 -7.36 -22.34
C LYS A 22 0.62 -6.25 -21.47
N GLY A 23 1.46 -5.44 -20.84
CA GLY A 23 1.02 -4.23 -20.15
C GLY A 23 0.91 -3.07 -21.14
N THR A 24 -0.21 -2.38 -21.13
CA THR A 24 -0.41 -1.12 -21.87
C THR A 24 -0.42 0.04 -20.89
N THR A 25 -0.42 1.28 -21.37
CA THR A 25 -0.51 2.46 -20.50
C THR A 25 -1.83 2.50 -19.72
N GLU A 26 -2.94 2.08 -20.34
CA GLU A 26 -4.24 1.98 -19.68
C GLU A 26 -4.31 0.81 -18.68
N ARG A 27 -3.73 -0.34 -19.06
CA ARG A 27 -3.73 -1.57 -18.26
C ARG A 27 -2.31 -2.09 -18.13
N PRO A 28 -1.49 -1.51 -17.24
CA PRO A 28 -0.12 -1.99 -17.01
C PRO A 28 -0.13 -3.42 -16.48
N ARG A 29 1.02 -4.10 -16.49
CA ARG A 29 1.12 -5.47 -15.98
C ARG A 29 1.67 -5.53 -14.57
N LEU A 30 1.06 -6.34 -13.70
CA LEU A 30 1.59 -6.68 -12.38
C LEU A 30 2.52 -7.88 -12.50
N ALA A 31 3.82 -7.65 -12.51
CA ALA A 31 4.83 -8.70 -12.52
C ALA A 31 5.14 -9.17 -11.10
N ILE A 32 4.94 -10.47 -10.85
CA ILE A 32 5.27 -11.11 -9.58
C ILE A 32 6.58 -11.90 -9.71
N TYR A 33 7.50 -11.68 -8.78
CA TYR A 33 8.69 -12.51 -8.63
C TYR A 33 8.77 -13.07 -7.21
N ARG A 34 9.10 -14.36 -7.11
CA ARG A 34 9.13 -15.09 -5.85
C ARG A 34 10.43 -15.85 -5.71
N SER A 35 11.24 -15.47 -4.73
CA SER A 35 12.39 -16.27 -4.30
C SER A 35 11.97 -17.26 -3.21
N THR A 36 12.94 -17.97 -2.65
CA THR A 36 12.74 -18.81 -1.47
C THR A 36 12.17 -17.98 -0.32
N ASN A 37 12.84 -16.86 0.00
CA ASN A 37 12.59 -16.09 1.22
C ASN A 37 11.81 -14.79 1.02
N HIS A 38 11.65 -14.33 -0.21
CA HIS A 38 11.08 -13.01 -0.51
C HIS A 38 10.09 -13.06 -1.67
N ILE A 39 9.21 -12.06 -1.70
CA ILE A 39 8.29 -11.81 -2.80
C ILE A 39 8.40 -10.33 -3.21
N TYR A 40 8.32 -10.12 -4.51
CA TYR A 40 8.42 -8.82 -5.16
C TYR A 40 7.25 -8.69 -6.13
N ALA A 41 6.65 -7.51 -6.16
CA ALA A 41 5.60 -7.14 -7.09
C ALA A 41 5.94 -5.79 -7.73
N GLN A 42 5.74 -5.68 -9.04
CA GLN A 42 5.98 -4.47 -9.80
C GLN A 42 4.85 -4.25 -10.80
N ILE A 43 4.37 -3.02 -10.89
CA ILE A 43 3.43 -2.57 -11.92
C ILE A 43 4.25 -1.87 -13.00
N ILE A 44 4.24 -2.44 -14.20
CA ILE A 44 5.09 -2.00 -15.31
C ILE A 44 4.21 -1.66 -16.50
N ASP A 45 4.45 -0.50 -17.10
CA ASP A 45 3.97 -0.16 -18.43
C ASP A 45 5.03 -0.60 -19.47
N ASP A 46 4.67 -1.53 -20.35
CA ASP A 46 5.60 -2.04 -21.37
C ASP A 46 5.77 -1.09 -22.55
N VAL A 47 4.85 -0.12 -22.74
CA VAL A 47 4.95 0.87 -23.83
C VAL A 47 6.01 1.90 -23.49
N SER A 48 5.93 2.48 -22.30
CA SER A 48 6.90 3.46 -21.81
C SER A 48 8.16 2.84 -21.19
N GLY A 49 8.11 1.53 -20.87
CA GLY A 49 9.19 0.82 -20.18
C GLY A 49 9.38 1.25 -18.72
N LYS A 50 8.42 1.97 -18.14
CA LYS A 50 8.51 2.54 -16.79
C LYS A 50 7.80 1.66 -15.77
N THR A 51 8.38 1.57 -14.58
CA THR A 51 7.72 0.95 -13.42
C THR A 51 6.96 2.03 -12.66
N LEU A 52 5.64 1.86 -12.55
CA LEU A 52 4.74 2.84 -11.93
C LEU A 52 4.70 2.66 -10.40
N ALA A 53 4.69 1.42 -9.95
CA ALA A 53 4.73 1.08 -8.54
C ALA A 53 5.51 -0.23 -8.33
N SER A 54 6.20 -0.33 -7.21
CA SER A 54 6.87 -1.55 -6.76
C SER A 54 6.54 -1.79 -5.30
N ALA A 55 6.56 -3.05 -4.87
CA ALA A 55 6.48 -3.44 -3.47
C ALA A 55 7.31 -4.71 -3.26
N SER A 56 8.06 -4.77 -2.17
CA SER A 56 8.84 -5.95 -1.81
C SER A 56 8.94 -6.16 -0.31
N THR A 57 9.13 -7.42 0.08
CA THR A 57 9.34 -7.79 1.49
C THR A 57 10.67 -7.30 2.06
N LEU A 58 11.54 -6.71 1.22
CA LEU A 58 12.81 -6.13 1.66
C LEU A 58 12.67 -4.64 2.02
N GLU A 59 11.54 -4.02 1.74
CA GLU A 59 11.34 -2.61 2.06
C GLU A 59 11.18 -2.40 3.56
N LYS A 60 11.73 -1.29 4.07
CA LYS A 60 11.62 -0.90 5.49
C LYS A 60 10.17 -0.77 5.97
N ALA A 61 9.24 -0.47 5.06
CA ALA A 61 7.81 -0.38 5.35
C ALA A 61 7.20 -1.75 5.71
N PHE A 62 7.81 -2.85 5.28
CA PHE A 62 7.34 -4.19 5.58
C PHE A 62 7.88 -4.65 6.94
N LYS A 63 7.00 -4.69 7.96
CA LYS A 63 7.35 -5.07 9.34
C LYS A 63 7.36 -6.60 9.59
N GLY A 64 7.33 -7.42 8.54
CA GLY A 64 7.27 -8.88 8.68
C GLY A 64 8.65 -9.52 8.90
N LYS A 65 8.74 -10.46 9.85
CA LYS A 65 9.98 -11.21 10.15
C LYS A 65 10.46 -12.09 8.98
N THR A 66 9.58 -12.48 8.07
CA THR A 66 9.91 -13.38 6.95
C THR A 66 9.06 -13.04 5.73
N GLY A 67 9.69 -12.88 4.56
CA GLY A 67 9.01 -12.58 3.29
C GLY A 67 8.52 -13.80 2.50
N GLY A 68 8.73 -15.00 3.06
CA GLY A 68 8.55 -16.29 2.39
C GLY A 68 7.21 -16.98 2.64
N ASN A 69 6.30 -16.37 3.43
CA ASN A 69 5.03 -16.95 3.83
C ASN A 69 3.83 -16.33 3.07
N VAL A 70 2.64 -16.87 3.31
CA VAL A 70 1.40 -16.41 2.66
C VAL A 70 0.97 -15.04 3.19
N GLY A 71 1.05 -14.81 4.50
CA GLY A 71 0.70 -13.52 5.10
C GLY A 71 1.57 -12.35 4.61
N ALA A 72 2.86 -12.57 4.34
CA ALA A 72 3.71 -11.58 3.70
C ALA A 72 3.24 -11.24 2.28
N ALA A 73 2.81 -12.25 1.52
CA ALA A 73 2.29 -12.05 0.17
C ALA A 73 0.99 -11.24 0.17
N GLU A 74 0.11 -11.46 1.14
CA GLU A 74 -1.12 -10.67 1.32
C GLU A 74 -0.81 -9.21 1.67
N ALA A 75 0.09 -8.99 2.63
CA ALA A 75 0.52 -7.65 3.01
C ALA A 75 1.13 -6.89 1.82
N ILE A 76 1.98 -7.55 1.04
CA ILE A 76 2.57 -6.99 -0.19
C ILE A 76 1.50 -6.70 -1.23
N GLY A 77 0.51 -7.59 -1.37
CA GLY A 77 -0.64 -7.41 -2.26
C GLY A 77 -1.48 -6.17 -1.93
N LYS A 78 -1.65 -5.85 -0.64
CA LYS A 78 -2.32 -4.63 -0.16
C LYS A 78 -1.45 -3.38 -0.41
N MET A 79 -0.17 -3.44 -0.04
CA MET A 79 0.74 -2.31 -0.23
C MET A 79 0.94 -1.92 -1.69
N ILE A 80 1.05 -2.89 -2.61
CA ILE A 80 1.18 -2.57 -4.04
C ILE A 80 -0.11 -1.92 -4.58
N ALA A 81 -1.27 -2.31 -4.05
CA ALA A 81 -2.54 -1.76 -4.47
C ALA A 81 -2.72 -0.31 -4.02
N GLU A 82 -2.33 0.01 -2.78
CA GLU A 82 -2.33 1.38 -2.28
C GLU A 82 -1.40 2.28 -3.11
N ARG A 83 -0.21 1.78 -3.47
CA ARG A 83 0.74 2.51 -4.32
C ARG A 83 0.23 2.69 -5.75
N ALA A 84 -0.42 1.67 -6.30
CA ALA A 84 -1.03 1.75 -7.63
C ALA A 84 -2.10 2.85 -7.68
N LYS A 85 -2.96 2.92 -6.66
CA LYS A 85 -3.96 3.98 -6.54
C LYS A 85 -3.32 5.36 -6.43
N GLY A 86 -2.24 5.49 -5.63
CA GLY A 86 -1.47 6.73 -5.55
C GLY A 86 -0.84 7.15 -6.88
N ALA A 87 -0.53 6.18 -7.76
CA ALA A 87 -0.04 6.39 -9.11
C ALA A 87 -1.16 6.53 -10.16
N GLY A 88 -2.44 6.53 -9.76
CA GLY A 88 -3.58 6.64 -10.67
C GLY A 88 -3.88 5.38 -11.49
N VAL A 89 -3.42 4.21 -11.04
CA VAL A 89 -3.61 2.93 -11.74
C VAL A 89 -4.70 2.11 -11.05
N GLU A 90 -5.83 1.94 -11.73
CA GLU A 90 -6.98 1.16 -11.23
C GLU A 90 -7.05 -0.23 -11.84
N GLU A 91 -6.68 -0.35 -13.12
CA GLU A 91 -6.71 -1.59 -13.88
C GLU A 91 -5.32 -2.11 -14.20
N VAL A 92 -5.11 -3.41 -14.01
CA VAL A 92 -3.81 -4.05 -14.18
C VAL A 92 -3.97 -5.47 -14.70
N VAL A 93 -3.12 -5.90 -15.63
CA VAL A 93 -3.09 -7.30 -16.06
C VAL A 93 -2.18 -8.11 -15.15
N PHE A 94 -2.69 -9.18 -14.52
CA PHE A 94 -1.90 -10.00 -13.60
C PHE A 94 -0.91 -10.92 -14.34
N ASP A 95 0.40 -10.73 -14.13
CA ASP A 95 1.48 -11.60 -14.61
C ASP A 95 2.05 -12.45 -13.45
N ARG A 96 1.70 -13.73 -13.45
CA ARG A 96 2.14 -14.72 -12.44
C ARG A 96 3.63 -15.10 -12.52
N GLY A 97 4.44 -14.52 -13.39
CA GLY A 97 5.90 -14.64 -13.29
C GLY A 97 6.49 -16.01 -13.67
N GLY A 98 5.72 -16.85 -14.35
CA GLY A 98 6.07 -18.24 -14.63
C GLY A 98 5.84 -19.21 -13.45
N TYR A 99 5.23 -18.75 -12.35
CA TYR A 99 4.82 -19.59 -11.23
C TYR A 99 3.39 -20.11 -11.44
N VAL A 100 3.06 -21.22 -10.78
CA VAL A 100 1.68 -21.71 -10.70
C VAL A 100 0.86 -20.75 -9.85
N TYR A 101 -0.37 -20.46 -10.26
CA TYR A 101 -1.31 -19.64 -9.48
C TYR A 101 -1.82 -20.45 -8.29
N HIS A 102 -1.03 -20.43 -7.22
CA HIS A 102 -1.29 -21.15 -5.97
C HIS A 102 -0.52 -20.49 -4.81
N GLY A 103 -0.91 -20.81 -3.58
CA GLY A 103 -0.25 -20.35 -2.35
C GLY A 103 0.03 -18.86 -2.36
N ARG A 104 1.30 -18.49 -2.18
CA ARG A 104 1.76 -17.08 -2.14
C ARG A 104 1.35 -16.23 -3.35
N VAL A 105 1.38 -16.79 -4.56
CA VAL A 105 1.07 -16.02 -5.78
C VAL A 105 -0.42 -15.73 -5.85
N LYS A 106 -1.25 -16.71 -5.44
CA LYS A 106 -2.69 -16.54 -5.33
C LYS A 106 -3.03 -15.48 -4.27
N ALA A 107 -2.47 -15.64 -3.07
CA ALA A 107 -2.74 -14.73 -1.95
C ALA A 107 -2.36 -13.27 -2.25
N LEU A 108 -1.25 -13.03 -2.96
CA LEU A 108 -0.89 -11.68 -3.39
C LEU A 108 -1.92 -11.08 -4.34
N ILE A 109 -2.32 -11.83 -5.37
CA ILE A 109 -3.29 -11.35 -6.37
C ILE A 109 -4.66 -11.11 -5.72
N ASP A 110 -5.10 -12.02 -4.86
CA ASP A 110 -6.39 -11.93 -4.17
C ASP A 110 -6.40 -10.71 -3.23
N ALA A 111 -5.33 -10.51 -2.45
CA ALA A 111 -5.18 -9.33 -1.60
C ALA A 111 -5.13 -8.01 -2.40
N SER A 112 -4.50 -7.99 -3.58
CA SER A 112 -4.52 -6.81 -4.46
C SER A 112 -5.92 -6.51 -4.99
N ARG A 113 -6.73 -7.54 -5.29
CA ARG A 113 -8.12 -7.38 -5.74
C ARG A 113 -9.00 -6.84 -4.62
N GLU A 114 -8.89 -7.39 -3.42
CA GLU A 114 -9.59 -6.90 -2.22
C GLU A 114 -9.28 -5.41 -1.98
N ALA A 115 -8.00 -5.06 -2.06
CA ALA A 115 -7.51 -3.70 -1.91
C ALA A 115 -7.95 -2.76 -3.05
N GLY A 116 -8.53 -3.24 -4.14
CA GLY A 116 -9.19 -2.41 -5.15
C GLY A 116 -8.58 -2.41 -6.55
N LEU A 117 -7.51 -3.17 -6.82
CA LEU A 117 -7.06 -3.37 -8.20
C LEU A 117 -8.05 -4.24 -8.95
N ASN A 118 -8.49 -3.81 -10.14
CA ASN A 118 -9.39 -4.56 -11.04
C ASN A 118 -10.78 -4.88 -10.47
N LYS A 119 -11.40 -3.98 -9.70
CA LYS A 119 -12.81 -4.14 -9.29
C LYS A 119 -13.80 -3.94 -10.45
N ASN A 120 -13.41 -3.21 -11.49
CA ASN A 120 -14.25 -2.90 -12.65
C ASN A 120 -14.21 -3.98 -13.75
N GLY A 121 -13.97 -5.24 -13.36
CA GLY A 121 -13.96 -6.38 -14.28
C GLY A 121 -15.36 -6.81 -14.70
N GLY A 122 -16.04 -5.99 -15.51
CA GLY A 122 -17.32 -6.30 -16.12
C GLY A 122 -17.47 -5.63 -17.48
N ASN A 123 -17.26 -6.42 -18.54
CA ASN A 123 -17.48 -6.11 -19.96
C ASN A 123 -16.80 -4.86 -20.54
N GLY A 124 -15.97 -5.11 -21.57
CA GLY A 124 -15.56 -4.07 -22.51
C GLY A 124 -16.80 -3.50 -23.23
N ALA A 125 -17.33 -2.40 -22.70
CA ALA A 125 -18.18 -1.46 -23.40
C ALA A 125 -18.37 -0.21 -22.52
N ALA A 126 -17.41 0.72 -22.54
CA ALA A 126 -17.65 2.16 -22.43
C ALA A 126 -16.33 2.94 -22.50
N ALA A 127 -15.76 3.01 -23.70
CA ALA A 127 -15.06 4.22 -24.06
C ALA A 127 -16.08 5.35 -24.17
N LYS A 128 -16.10 6.28 -23.22
CA LYS A 128 -16.43 7.70 -23.43
C LYS A 128 -15.53 8.49 -22.48
N LYS A 129 -14.41 9.00 -22.99
CA LYS A 129 -14.26 10.41 -23.42
C LYS A 129 -14.80 11.38 -22.38
N SER A 130 -13.89 12.05 -21.67
CA SER A 130 -14.09 13.42 -21.22
C SER A 130 -12.75 14.16 -21.29
N ASP A 131 -12.32 14.45 -22.51
CA ASP A 131 -11.54 15.66 -22.75
C ASP A 131 -12.44 16.88 -22.48
N ALA A 132 -11.89 17.82 -21.71
CA ALA A 132 -12.07 19.26 -21.79
C ALA A 132 -13.45 19.87 -22.14
N LYS A 133 -14.08 20.51 -21.14
CA LYS A 133 -14.79 21.80 -21.25
C LYS A 133 -14.89 22.41 -19.84
N ALA A 134 -13.99 23.30 -19.43
CA ALA A 134 -14.09 24.75 -19.60
C ALA A 134 -15.51 25.30 -19.31
N GLU A 135 -15.73 25.78 -18.09
CA GLU A 135 -16.34 27.10 -17.81
C GLU A 135 -16.47 27.33 -16.29
N ALA A 136 -15.78 28.35 -15.80
CA ALA A 136 -16.17 29.10 -14.61
C ALA A 136 -17.36 30.01 -14.97
N PRO A 137 -18.24 30.33 -14.02
CA PRO A 137 -18.32 31.72 -13.51
C PRO A 137 -18.47 31.74 -11.97
N ALA A 138 -17.70 32.56 -11.25
CA ALA A 138 -17.98 33.96 -10.90
C ALA A 138 -18.96 34.13 -9.72
N GLU A 139 -18.47 34.86 -8.71
CA GLU A 139 -19.08 35.25 -7.45
C GLU A 139 -20.29 36.19 -7.62
N GLU A 140 -21.28 36.14 -6.71
CA GLU A 140 -21.83 37.35 -6.04
C GLU A 140 -22.61 36.98 -4.74
N LYS A 141 -22.78 37.99 -3.87
CA LYS A 141 -22.86 37.98 -2.41
C LYS A 141 -24.28 38.02 -1.80
N ALA A 142 -24.32 37.77 -0.48
CA ALA A 142 -25.29 38.28 0.54
C ALA A 142 -26.74 37.74 0.44
N GLU A 143 -27.58 37.61 1.48
CA GLU A 143 -27.68 38.16 2.83
C GLU A 143 -28.70 37.27 3.62
N ALA A 144 -28.58 37.19 4.95
CA ALA A 144 -29.54 36.49 5.83
C ALA A 144 -30.83 37.31 6.05
N PRO A 145 -31.93 36.71 6.57
CA PRO A 145 -32.23 36.96 8.00
C PRO A 145 -32.93 35.83 8.80
N LYS A 146 -32.36 35.60 9.99
CA LYS A 146 -32.93 35.44 11.36
C LYS A 146 -34.36 34.89 11.64
N LYS A 147 -34.34 33.85 12.51
CA LYS A 147 -35.09 33.59 13.78
C LYS A 147 -36.48 32.90 13.74
N ALA A 148 -36.52 31.69 14.32
CA ALA A 148 -37.51 31.35 15.37
C ALA A 148 -36.95 30.28 16.33
N LYS A 149 -37.09 30.54 17.63
CA LYS A 149 -36.58 29.77 18.77
C LYS A 149 -37.51 28.60 19.09
N LYS A 150 -36.97 27.43 19.47
CA LYS A 150 -37.56 26.67 20.60
C LYS A 150 -36.46 26.07 21.47
N LYS A 151 -36.61 26.39 22.75
CA LYS A 151 -35.73 26.09 23.88
C LYS A 151 -35.82 24.61 24.23
N THR A 152 -34.69 23.98 24.52
CA THR A 152 -34.59 23.01 25.62
C THR A 152 -33.28 23.20 26.36
N LYS A 153 -33.41 23.10 27.67
CA LYS A 153 -32.62 23.65 28.76
C LYS A 153 -31.58 22.60 29.21
N ALA A 154 -30.31 22.97 29.33
CA ALA A 154 -29.37 22.39 30.29
C ALA A 154 -28.12 23.29 30.40
N GLU A 155 -27.99 23.89 31.57
CA GLU A 155 -26.98 24.84 32.07
C GLU A 155 -25.92 23.99 32.82
N ALA A 156 -24.64 23.96 32.41
CA ALA A 156 -23.48 24.73 32.91
C ALA A 156 -23.13 24.45 34.40
N PRO A 157 -21.87 24.63 34.91
CA PRO A 157 -20.84 25.54 34.40
C PRO A 157 -19.35 25.07 34.51
N LYS A 158 -18.47 25.97 34.01
CA LYS A 158 -17.00 25.91 33.99
C LYS A 158 -16.36 26.34 35.33
N LYS A 159 -15.10 25.88 35.51
CA LYS A 159 -13.92 26.61 36.06
C LYS A 159 -13.89 26.93 37.56
N GLU A 160 -12.96 26.32 38.31
CA GLU A 160 -11.65 26.91 38.69
C GLU A 160 -10.95 26.14 39.84
N LYS A 161 -9.64 25.94 39.65
CA LYS A 161 -8.53 26.04 40.64
C LYS A 161 -8.37 25.01 41.78
N LYS A 162 -7.11 24.55 41.84
CA LYS A 162 -6.24 24.30 43.01
C LYS A 162 -6.38 22.97 43.76
N ALA A 163 -5.29 22.20 43.59
CA ALA A 163 -4.45 21.65 44.65
C ALA A 163 -4.79 20.26 45.21
N LYS A 164 -3.73 19.42 45.24
CA LYS A 164 -3.56 18.11 45.90
C LYS A 164 -4.35 17.00 45.21
N LYS A 165 -3.74 15.95 44.65
CA LYS A 165 -2.70 15.04 45.14
C LYS A 165 -2.43 14.15 43.90
N GLU A 166 -1.24 13.95 43.36
CA GLU A 166 -0.17 13.11 43.89
C GLU A 166 1.08 13.35 43.03
N GLU A 167 1.98 14.16 43.56
CA GLU A 167 3.40 14.03 43.33
C GLU A 167 3.94 13.42 44.62
N LYS A 168 4.42 12.19 44.55
CA LYS A 168 5.38 11.67 45.50
C LYS A 168 6.31 10.72 44.76
N ALA A 169 7.49 11.26 44.42
CA ALA A 169 8.81 10.64 44.51
C ALA A 169 8.93 9.25 43.85
N GLU A 170 9.61 9.07 42.72
CA GLU A 170 11.06 9.30 42.56
C GLU A 170 11.85 8.76 43.76
N ALA A 171 12.00 7.43 43.83
CA ALA A 171 13.04 6.71 44.55
C ALA A 171 13.16 5.27 43.98
N GLU A 172 14.40 4.76 43.94
CA GLU A 172 14.88 3.45 43.43
C GLU A 172 15.01 3.31 41.90
N GLU A 173 16.16 3.01 41.30
CA GLU A 173 17.57 2.99 41.70
C GLU A 173 18.34 2.81 40.37
N THR A 174 19.34 3.65 40.13
CA THR A 174 20.38 3.53 39.06
C THR A 174 21.31 2.33 39.35
N PRO A 175 22.32 1.90 38.53
CA PRO A 175 23.08 2.67 37.51
C PRO A 175 23.66 1.88 36.29
N ALA A 176 24.15 2.58 35.26
CA ALA A 176 25.33 2.15 34.44
C ALA A 176 25.69 3.16 33.33
N GLU A 177 26.64 4.04 33.62
CA GLU A 177 27.63 4.68 32.72
C GLU A 177 28.58 5.42 33.68
N GLU A 178 29.88 5.52 33.55
CA GLU A 178 30.90 5.05 32.62
C GLU A 178 32.22 5.32 33.37
N SER A 179 33.21 4.47 33.14
CA SER A 179 34.59 4.58 33.62
C SER A 179 35.24 5.93 33.31
N ALA A 180 35.90 6.56 34.30
CA ALA A 180 37.17 7.29 34.12
C ALA A 180 37.78 7.80 35.44
N LYS A 181 39.06 7.45 35.65
CA LYS A 181 40.06 8.01 36.61
C LYS A 181 39.77 7.78 38.09
N SER A 182 40.70 7.43 38.97
CA SER A 182 42.17 7.63 39.07
C SER A 182 42.65 6.89 40.35
N GLU A 183 43.92 6.45 40.40
CA GLU A 183 44.85 6.45 41.58
C GLU A 183 44.35 5.79 42.90
N GLU A 184 45.09 5.06 43.73
CA GLU A 184 46.50 4.88 44.10
C GLU A 184 46.54 3.72 45.14
N GLU A 185 47.75 3.21 45.42
CA GLU A 185 48.17 2.20 46.44
C GLU A 185 47.88 0.70 46.22
#